data_AF-C2KLB6-F1
#
_entry.id   AF-C2KLB6-F1
#
_cell.length_a   1.000
_cell.length_b   1.000
_cell.length_c   1.000
_cell.angle_alpha   90.00
_cell.angle_beta   90.00
_cell.angle_gamma   90.00
#
_symmetry.space_group_name_H-M   'P 1'
#
loop_
_entity.id
_entity.type
_entity.pdbx_description
1 polymer ?
#
loop_
_entity_poly.entity_id
_entity_poly.type
_entity_poly.pdbx_seq_one_letter_code
_entity_poly.pdbx_strand_id
1 'polypeptide(L)' 'MAKEDYEGMAQDIIKNVGGKDNVDKVIHCITRLRFYLNDETKANT' A
#
# COMPACT_ATOMS: atom_id res chain seq x y z
N MET A 1 0.51 24.61 8.55
CA MET A 1 0.16 23.18 8.43
C MET A 1 1.09 22.61 7.38
N ALA A 2 1.97 21.68 7.74
CA ALA A 2 2.83 21.03 6.77
C ALA A 2 1.95 20.34 5.73
N LYS A 3 2.33 20.41 4.45
CA LYS A 3 1.68 19.65 3.39
C LYS A 3 2.04 18.19 3.66
N GLU A 4 1.14 17.45 4.29
CA GLU A 4 1.29 16.02 4.49
C GLU A 4 1.47 15.36 3.12
N ASP A 5 2.64 14.78 2.87
CA ASP A 5 2.99 14.17 1.58
C ASP A 5 2.41 12.75 1.49
N TYR A 6 1.10 12.68 1.37
CA TYR A 6 0.39 11.42 1.21
C TYR A 6 0.71 10.73 -0.12
N GLU A 7 1.11 11.49 -1.15
CA GLU A 7 1.52 10.91 -2.44
C GLU A 7 2.84 10.15 -2.31
N GLY A 8 3.86 10.77 -1.70
CA GLY A 8 5.14 10.11 -1.43
C GLY A 8 4.96 8.87 -0.56
N MET A 9 4.22 9.01 0.55
CA MET A 9 3.92 7.89 1.43
C MET A 9 3.16 6.76 0.71
N ALA A 10 2.16 7.09 -0.12
CA ALA A 10 1.42 6.09 -0.88
C ALA A 10 2.32 5.36 -1.89
N GLN A 11 3.21 6.08 -2.59
CA GLN A 11 4.17 5.46 -3.52
C GLN A 11 5.09 4.48 -2.79
N ASP A 12 5.60 4.86 -1.61
CA ASP A 12 6.43 3.99 -0.80
C ASP A 12 5.69 2.74 -0.31
N ILE A 13 4.43 2.87 0.12
CA ILE A 13 3.60 1.73 0.50
C ILE A 13 3.43 0.77 -0.69
N ILE A 14 3.07 1.29 -1.88
CA ILE A 14 2.90 0.47 -3.08
C ILE A 14 4.20 -0.24 -3.47
N LYS A 15 5.35 0.43 -3.32
CA LYS A 15 6.66 -0.17 -3.59
C LYS A 15 6.96 -1.32 -2.62
N ASN A 16 6.65 -1.16 -1.34
CA ASN A 16 6.91 -2.18 -0.32
C ASN A 16 6.00 -3.41 -0.40
N VAL A 17 4.79 -3.27 -0.92
CA VAL A 17 3.87 -4.41 -1.16
C VAL A 17 4.17 -5.17 -2.46
N GLY A 18 5.29 -4.89 -3.15
CA GLY A 18 5.70 -5.56 -4.37
C GLY A 18 5.24 -4.89 -5.67
N GLY A 19 4.78 -3.65 -5.60
CA GLY A 19 4.34 -2.86 -6.75
C GLY A 19 2.84 -2.92 -7.02
N LYS A 20 2.37 -2.05 -7.92
CA LYS A 20 0.94 -1.94 -8.27
C LYS A 20 0.37 -3.24 -8.84
N ASP A 21 1.16 -3.95 -9.63
CA ASP A 21 0.74 -5.20 -10.27
C ASP A 21 0.58 -6.36 -9.27
N ASN A 22 1.16 -6.22 -8.07
CA ASN A 22 0.99 -7.20 -7.00
C ASN A 22 -0.28 -6.96 -6.16
N VAL A 23 -0.99 -5.85 -6.35
CA VAL A 23 -2.21 -5.53 -5.58
C VAL A 23 -3.44 -5.97 -6.38
N ASP A 24 -4.15 -6.97 -5.87
CA ASP A 24 -5.44 -7.42 -6.42
C ASP A 24 -6.58 -6.48 -5.97
N LYS A 25 -6.59 -6.15 -4.68
CA LYS A 25 -7.66 -5.34 -4.10
C LYS A 25 -7.18 -4.52 -2.90
N VAL A 26 -7.81 -3.37 -2.70
CA VAL A 26 -7.60 -2.54 -1.51
C VAL A 26 -8.95 -2.30 -0.86
N ILE A 27 -9.02 -2.53 0.45
CA ILE A 27 -10.18 -2.16 1.26
C ILE A 27 -9.70 -1.30 2.43
N HIS A 28 -10.53 -0.37 2.87
CA HIS A 28 -10.21 0.49 4.00
C HIS A 28 -11.35 0.52 5.02
N CYS A 29 -10.99 0.68 6.28
CA CYS A 29 -11.88 1.07 7.36
C CYS A 29 -11.39 2.37 8.01
N ILE A 30 -11.96 2.76 9.15
CA ILE A 30 -11.58 4.01 9.85
C ILE A 30 -10.10 4.01 10.27
N THR A 31 -9.53 2.87 10.64
CA THR A 31 -8.16 2.79 11.20
C THR A 31 -7.22 1.86 10.45
N ARG A 32 -7.68 1.13 9.43
CA ARG A 32 -6.86 0.14 8.72
C ARG A 32 -7.08 0.23 7.22
N LEU A 33 -5.98 0.16 6.49
CA LEU A 33 -5.92 -0.08 5.06
C LEU A 33 -5.43 -1.51 4.86
N ARG A 34 -6.23 -2.34 4.19
CA ARG A 34 -5.89 -3.75 3.93
C ARG A 34 -5.66 -3.92 2.43
N PHE A 35 -4.50 -4.45 2.09
CA PHE A 35 -4.12 -4.83 0.73
C PHE A 35 -4.30 -6.34 0.57
N TYR A 36 -5.00 -6.74 -0.48
CA TYR A 36 -5.02 -8.11 -0.97
C TYR A 36 -4.01 -8.20 -2.09
N LEU A 37 -3.04 -9.09 -1.92
CA LEU A 37 -1.92 -9.24 -2.84
C LEU A 37 -2.07 -10.52 -3.65
N ASN A 38 -1.58 -10.47 -4.89
CA ASN A 38 -1.47 -11.64 -5.75
C ASN A 38 -0.38 -12.59 -5.23
N ASP A 39 0.71 -12.03 -4.72
CA ASP A 39 1.85 -12.77 -4.17
C ASP A 39 2.34 -12.10 -2.87
N GLU A 40 2.04 -12.74 -1.75
CA GLU A 40 2.41 -12.24 -0.42
C GLU A 40 3.93 -12.29 -0.18
N THR A 41 4.68 -13.12 -0.91
CA THR A 41 6.14 -13.26 -0.73
C THR A 41 6.92 -12.05 -1.22
N LYS A 42 6.29 -11.23 -2.08
CA LYS A 42 6.86 -9.98 -2.61
C LYS A 42 6.62 -8.79 -1.69
N ALA A 43 5.81 -8.94 -0.65
CA ALA A 43 5.60 -7.89 0.33
C ALA A 43 6.73 -7.91 1.38
N ASN A 44 7.36 -6.76 1.60
CA ASN A 44 8.21 -6.58 2.76
C ASN A 44 7.30 -6.48 4.00
N THR A 45 7.30 -7.56 4.79
CA THR A 45 6.46 -7.72 5.98
C THR A 45 7.17 -7.24 7.24
#